data_AF-A0A2E3DDK9-F1
#
_entry.id   AF-A0A2E3DDK9-F1
#
_cell.length_a   1.000
_cell.length_b   1.000
_cell.length_c   1.000
_cell.angle_alpha   90.00
_cell.angle_beta   90.00
_cell.angle_gamma   90.00
#
_symmetry.space_group_name_H-M   'P 1'
#
loop_
_entity.id
_entity.type
_entity.pdbx_description
1 polymer ?
#
loop_
_entity_poly.entity_id
_entity_poly.type
_entity_poly.pdbx_seq_one_letter_code
_entity_poly.pdbx_strand_id
1 'polypeptide(L)'
;MAERTPMTPAEFDAVCRLIWRQFPDLSESSGYRSQLKNVQVGSSDASKHRLGMGRDFYVADMNIRLSILERARDFARSLGLWTELEIYPNAEWLDHLHVQGLAPGPVPDWWLDKYGI
;
A
#
# COMPACT_ATOMS: atom_id res chain seq x y z
N MET A 1 3.08 10.36 15.36
CA MET A 1 3.02 9.42 14.22
C MET A 1 2.93 8.02 14.81
N ALA A 2 2.07 7.14 14.31
CA ALA A 2 2.07 5.74 14.77
C ALA A 2 3.45 5.14 14.52
N GLU A 3 3.97 4.41 15.52
CA GLU A 3 5.28 3.77 15.44
C GLU A 3 5.21 2.68 14.35
N ARG A 4 5.98 2.85 13.27
CA ARG A 4 6.00 1.92 12.14
C ARG A 4 6.50 0.57 12.66
N THR A 5 5.66 -0.44 12.61
CA THR A 5 5.96 -1.75 13.23
C THR A 5 6.48 -2.70 12.15
N PRO A 6 7.70 -3.28 12.32
CA PRO A 6 8.17 -4.35 11.44
C PRO A 6 7.19 -5.53 11.45
N MET A 7 6.90 -6.10 10.28
CA MET A 7 5.95 -7.19 10.14
C MET A 7 6.40 -8.18 9.07
N THR A 8 6.10 -9.46 9.28
CA THR A 8 6.29 -10.52 8.29
C THR A 8 5.31 -10.37 7.13
N PRO A 9 5.55 -11.02 5.97
CA PRO A 9 4.58 -11.02 4.88
C PRO A 9 3.19 -11.55 5.26
N ALA A 10 3.11 -12.50 6.19
CA ALA A 10 1.84 -13.06 6.66
C ALA A 10 1.07 -12.05 7.54
N GLU A 11 1.77 -11.33 8.42
CA GLU A 11 1.18 -10.25 9.21
C GLU A 11 0.72 -9.10 8.32
N PHE A 12 1.51 -8.73 7.30
CA PHE A 12 1.10 -7.74 6.31
C PHE A 12 -0.17 -8.16 5.54
N ASP A 13 -0.26 -9.42 5.08
CA ASP A 13 -1.48 -9.96 4.46
C ASP A 13 -2.68 -9.89 5.40
N ALA A 14 -2.48 -10.27 6.68
CA ALA A 14 -3.53 -10.20 7.69
C ALA A 14 -4.02 -8.76 7.92
N VAL A 15 -3.11 -7.79 8.01
CA VAL A 15 -3.44 -6.36 8.14
C VAL A 15 -4.20 -5.86 6.90
N CYS A 16 -3.78 -6.23 5.69
CA CYS A 16 -4.50 -5.88 4.46
C CYS A 16 -5.93 -6.45 4.44
N ARG A 17 -6.14 -7.67 4.96
CA ARG A 17 -7.49 -8.23 5.12
C ARG A 17 -8.33 -7.48 6.14
N LEU A 18 -7.74 -6.93 7.20
CA LEU A 18 -8.47 -6.07 8.14
C LEU A 18 -8.95 -4.78 7.47
N ILE A 19 -8.11 -4.17 6.63
CA ILE A 19 -8.47 -2.99 5.84
C ILE A 19 -9.69 -3.29 4.95
N TRP A 20 -9.68 -4.41 4.21
CA TRP A 20 -10.85 -4.83 3.41
C TRP A 20 -12.12 -5.04 4.24
N ARG A 21 -12.01 -5.69 5.41
CA ARG A 21 -13.16 -5.91 6.28
C ARG A 21 -13.76 -4.60 6.78
N GLN A 22 -12.91 -3.60 7.03
CA GLN A 22 -13.32 -2.28 7.52
C GLN A 22 -13.90 -1.40 6.40
N PHE A 23 -13.42 -1.57 5.16
CA PHE A 23 -13.79 -0.77 4.00
C PHE A 23 -14.18 -1.69 2.83
N PRO A 24 -15.44 -2.17 2.79
CA PRO A 24 -15.88 -3.15 1.80
C PRO A 24 -15.91 -2.60 0.36
N ASP A 25 -15.92 -1.27 0.20
CA ASP A 25 -15.87 -0.60 -1.11
C ASP A 25 -14.46 -0.54 -1.72
N LEU A 26 -13.42 -0.94 -0.95
CA LEU A 26 -12.06 -1.05 -1.47
C LEU A 26 -11.89 -2.30 -2.32
N SER A 27 -11.22 -2.13 -3.45
CA SER A 27 -10.73 -3.22 -4.29
C SER A 27 -9.22 -3.12 -4.40
N GLU A 28 -8.51 -4.26 -4.46
CA GLU A 28 -7.06 -4.27 -4.67
C GLU A 28 -6.77 -4.20 -6.17
N SER A 29 -6.03 -3.18 -6.62
CA SER A 29 -5.65 -3.01 -8.04
C SER A 29 -4.33 -3.70 -8.37
N SER A 30 -3.47 -3.94 -7.39
CA SER A 30 -2.20 -4.63 -7.55
C SER A 30 -2.24 -6.02 -6.94
N GLY A 31 -2.72 -7.03 -7.67
CA GLY A 31 -2.65 -8.41 -7.18
C GLY A 31 -1.21 -8.82 -6.82
N TYR A 32 -1.05 -9.67 -5.80
CA TYR A 32 0.22 -10.28 -5.35
C TYR A 32 1.25 -10.42 -6.51
N ARG A 33 2.26 -9.55 -6.57
CA ARG A 33 3.34 -9.69 -7.58
C ARG A 33 4.58 -10.26 -6.91
N SER A 34 4.95 -11.48 -7.28
CA SER A 34 6.24 -12.07 -6.92
C SER A 34 7.39 -11.20 -7.45
N GLN A 35 8.55 -11.25 -6.80
CA GLN A 35 9.76 -10.56 -7.30
C GLN A 35 10.05 -10.91 -8.76
N LEU A 36 9.85 -12.17 -9.16
CA LEU A 36 10.02 -12.65 -10.53
C LEU A 36 9.07 -11.94 -11.52
N LYS A 37 7.81 -11.73 -11.13
CA LYS A 37 6.80 -11.05 -11.95
C LYS A 37 7.04 -9.55 -12.03
N ASN A 38 7.61 -8.93 -11.01
CA ASN A 38 8.03 -7.51 -11.06
C ASN A 38 9.15 -7.29 -12.08
N VAL A 39 10.14 -8.18 -12.11
CA VAL A 39 11.24 -8.13 -13.09
C VAL A 39 10.70 -8.29 -14.53
N GLN A 40 9.75 -9.21 -14.75
CA GLN A 40 9.20 -9.47 -16.09
C GLN A 40 8.37 -8.33 -16.68
N VAL A 41 7.64 -7.56 -15.86
CA VAL A 41 6.78 -6.46 -16.36
C VAL A 41 7.53 -5.13 -16.47
N GLY A 42 8.87 -5.15 -16.47
CA GLY A 42 9.70 -3.95 -16.53
C GLY A 42 9.45 -2.99 -15.36
N SER A 43 8.96 -3.52 -14.22
CA SER A 43 8.85 -2.70 -13.02
C SER A 43 10.26 -2.27 -12.62
N SER A 44 10.47 -0.97 -12.46
CA SER A 44 11.78 -0.42 -12.14
C SER A 44 12.28 -0.97 -10.80
N ASP A 45 13.57 -0.81 -10.56
CA ASP A 45 14.19 -1.04 -9.25
C ASP A 45 13.49 -0.27 -8.11
N ALA A 46 12.68 0.74 -8.43
CA ALA A 46 11.85 1.48 -7.49
C ALA A 46 10.47 0.86 -7.21
N SER A 47 10.18 -0.34 -7.73
CA SER A 47 8.89 -1.00 -7.54
C SER A 47 8.67 -1.42 -6.09
N LYS A 48 7.67 -0.78 -5.47
CA LYS A 48 7.07 -0.99 -4.13
C LYS A 48 6.96 -2.45 -3.68
N HIS A 49 6.95 -3.41 -4.60
CA HIS A 49 6.82 -4.83 -4.31
C HIS A 49 8.15 -5.57 -4.08
N ARG A 50 9.29 -4.85 -3.98
CA ARG A 50 10.62 -5.46 -3.81
C ARG A 50 10.76 -6.35 -2.57
N LEU A 51 10.10 -5.98 -1.47
CA LEU A 51 10.00 -6.82 -0.26
C LEU A 51 8.76 -7.73 -0.27
N GLY A 52 7.93 -7.68 -1.33
CA GLY A 52 6.67 -8.41 -1.43
C GLY A 52 5.57 -7.89 -0.49
N MET A 53 5.74 -6.69 0.08
CA MET A 53 4.90 -6.16 1.15
C MET A 53 4.23 -4.83 0.79
N GLY A 54 3.82 -4.66 -0.47
CA GLY A 54 3.11 -3.49 -0.96
C GLY A 54 1.78 -3.88 -1.60
N ARG A 55 0.74 -3.07 -1.40
CA ARG A 55 -0.56 -3.21 -2.06
C ARG A 55 -1.15 -1.86 -2.42
N ASP A 56 -1.93 -1.88 -3.49
CA ASP A 56 -2.72 -0.75 -3.94
C ASP A 56 -4.20 -1.05 -3.76
N PHE A 57 -4.91 -0.11 -3.15
CA PHE A 57 -6.37 -0.14 -3.04
C PHE A 57 -6.99 1.01 -3.82
N TYR A 58 -8.13 0.75 -4.46
CA TYR A 58 -8.93 1.75 -5.16
C TYR A 58 -10.41 1.59 -4.79
N VAL A 59 -11.20 2.60 -5.12
CA VAL A 59 -12.66 2.60 -4.95
C VAL A 59 -13.28 2.90 -6.31
N ALA A 60 -14.19 2.03 -6.76
CA ALA A 60 -14.83 2.20 -8.07
C ALA A 60 -15.88 3.31 -8.08
N ASP A 61 -16.59 3.52 -6.97
CA ASP A 61 -17.60 4.58 -6.86
C ASP A 61 -16.94 5.95 -6.66
N MET A 62 -17.02 6.76 -7.72
CA MET A 62 -16.42 8.11 -7.78
C MET A 62 -16.98 9.09 -6.75
N ASN A 63 -18.21 8.90 -6.26
CA ASN A 63 -18.85 9.82 -5.32
C ASN A 63 -18.31 9.68 -3.89
N ILE A 64 -17.91 8.47 -3.51
CA ILE A 64 -17.45 8.15 -2.16
C ILE A 64 -15.94 7.89 -2.09
N ARG A 65 -15.31 7.64 -3.24
CA ARG A 65 -13.88 7.35 -3.45
C ARG A 65 -12.94 8.05 -2.48
N LEU A 66 -12.88 9.38 -2.53
CA LEU A 66 -11.88 10.13 -1.79
C LEU A 66 -12.09 9.95 -0.28
N SER A 67 -13.33 10.05 0.18
CA SER A 67 -13.68 9.85 1.59
C SER A 67 -13.39 8.43 2.10
N ILE A 68 -13.51 7.41 1.26
CA ILE A 68 -13.19 6.03 1.60
C ILE A 68 -11.67 5.85 1.65
N LEU A 69 -10.94 6.34 0.64
CA LEU A 69 -9.49 6.22 0.55
C LEU A 69 -8.78 6.97 1.70
N GLU A 70 -9.26 8.16 2.09
CA GLU A 70 -8.71 8.90 3.23
C GLU A 70 -8.91 8.17 4.56
N ARG A 71 -10.11 7.64 4.82
CA ARG A 71 -10.38 6.84 6.03
C ARG A 71 -9.58 5.54 6.03
N ALA A 72 -9.45 4.89 4.87
CA ALA A 72 -8.65 3.69 4.72
C ALA A 72 -7.16 3.95 4.98
N ARG A 73 -6.64 5.09 4.52
CA ARG A 73 -5.27 5.55 4.79
C ARG A 73 -5.04 5.72 6.28
N ASP A 74 -5.93 6.42 6.96
CA ASP A 74 -5.77 6.72 8.39
C ASP A 74 -5.89 5.43 9.24
N PHE A 75 -6.78 4.52 8.85
CA PHE A 75 -6.85 3.18 9.45
C PHE A 75 -5.57 2.37 9.18
N ALA A 76 -5.08 2.32 7.94
CA ALA A 76 -3.84 1.63 7.59
C ALA A 76 -2.62 2.15 8.38
N ARG A 77 -2.51 3.48 8.55
CA ARG A 77 -1.50 4.11 9.42
C ARG A 77 -1.64 3.68 10.88
N SER A 78 -2.86 3.56 11.39
CA SER A 78 -3.10 3.08 12.76
C SER A 78 -2.65 1.63 12.97
N LEU A 79 -2.57 0.84 11.88
CA LEU A 79 -2.06 -0.54 11.88
C LEU A 79 -0.55 -0.61 11.62
N GLY A 80 0.15 0.54 11.62
CA GLY A 80 1.60 0.60 11.45
C GLY A 80 2.08 0.50 10.01
N LEU A 81 1.19 0.59 9.01
CA LEU A 81 1.58 0.62 7.60
C LEU A 81 2.08 2.01 7.19
N TRP A 82 3.04 2.02 6.27
CA TRP A 82 3.30 3.21 5.46
C TRP A 82 2.19 3.35 4.41
N THR A 83 1.82 4.58 4.10
CA THR A 83 0.72 4.85 3.18
C THR A 83 0.99 6.08 2.33
N GLU A 84 0.67 6.01 1.05
CA GLU A 84 0.63 7.15 0.13
C GLU A 84 -0.73 7.18 -0.54
N LEU A 85 -1.36 8.36 -0.60
CA LEU A 85 -2.60 8.55 -1.34
C LEU A 85 -2.25 9.28 -2.63
N GLU A 86 -2.32 8.58 -3.76
CA GLU A 86 -2.15 9.19 -5.07
C GLU A 86 -3.51 9.65 -5.59
N ILE A 87 -3.64 10.96 -5.79
CA ILE A 87 -4.84 11.61 -6.33
C ILE A 87 -4.49 12.18 -7.69
N TYR A 88 -5.29 11.86 -8.70
CA TYR A 88 -5.11 12.25 -10.08
C TYR A 88 -6.27 13.18 -10.52
N PRO A 89 -6.11 14.51 -10.41
CA PRO A 89 -7.19 15.48 -10.64
C PRO A 89 -7.84 15.40 -12.03
N ASN A 90 -7.08 14.97 -13.04
CA ASN A 90 -7.55 14.85 -14.43
C ASN A 90 -7.82 13.40 -14.85
N ALA A 91 -7.67 12.47 -13.92
CA ALA A 91 -7.84 11.05 -14.14
C ALA A 91 -8.28 10.44 -12.80
N GLU A 92 -9.40 10.91 -12.25
CA GLU A 92 -9.83 10.53 -10.91
C GLU A 92 -10.10 9.01 -10.79
N TRP A 93 -10.38 8.31 -11.90
CA TRP A 93 -10.45 6.84 -11.98
C TRP A 93 -9.13 6.13 -11.64
N LEU A 94 -8.03 6.86 -11.49
CA LEU A 94 -6.71 6.36 -11.11
C LEU A 94 -6.39 6.66 -9.64
N ASP A 95 -7.26 7.30 -8.86
CA ASP A 95 -6.98 7.55 -7.45
C ASP A 95 -6.82 6.22 -6.70
N HIS A 96 -5.74 6.09 -5.96
CA HIS A 96 -5.48 4.87 -5.20
C HIS A 96 -4.65 5.12 -3.95
N LEU A 97 -4.87 4.25 -2.98
CA LEU A 97 -4.13 4.18 -1.73
C LEU A 97 -3.05 3.11 -1.86
N HIS A 98 -1.80 3.53 -1.79
CA HIS A 98 -0.69 2.63 -1.54
C HIS A 98 -0.58 2.33 -0.06
N VAL A 99 -0.36 1.06 0.25
CA VAL A 99 0.07 0.64 1.58
C VAL A 99 1.32 -0.21 1.48
N GLN A 100 2.19 -0.09 2.49
CA GLN A 100 3.34 -0.95 2.62
C GLN A 100 3.63 -1.32 4.09
N GLY A 101 3.91 -2.59 4.32
CA GLY A 101 4.53 -3.06 5.57
C GLY A 101 6.06 -2.92 5.56
N LEU A 102 6.63 -2.68 6.73
CA LEU A 102 8.08 -2.69 6.94
C LEU A 102 8.55 -4.13 7.20
N ALA A 103 9.49 -4.65 6.42
CA ALA A 103 10.02 -5.99 6.66
C ALA A 103 10.84 -6.05 7.97
N PRO A 104 10.88 -7.20 8.67
CA PRO A 104 11.76 -7.38 9.82
C PRO A 104 13.24 -7.39 9.39
N GLY A 105 14.10 -6.87 10.26
CA GLY A 105 15.54 -6.78 10.03
C GLY A 105 15.99 -5.40 9.54
N PRO A 106 17.22 -5.30 9.01
CA PRO A 106 17.75 -4.04 8.50
C PRO A 106 16.91 -3.50 7.36
N VAL A 107 16.46 -2.26 7.49
CA VAL A 107 15.76 -1.53 6.43
C VAL A 107 16.80 -1.14 5.37
N PRO A 108 16.63 -1.47 4.08
CA PRO A 108 17.58 -1.09 3.04
C PRO A 108 17.69 0.45 2.90
N ASP A 109 18.89 0.97 2.62
CA ASP A 109 19.12 2.42 2.51
C ASP A 109 18.18 3.09 1.49
N TRP A 110 18.00 2.48 0.31
CA TRP A 110 17.08 3.00 -0.71
C TRP A 110 15.63 3.13 -0.22
N TRP A 111 15.22 2.32 0.76
CA TRP A 111 13.90 2.40 1.38
C TRP A 111 13.80 3.63 2.29
N LEU A 112 14.86 3.91 3.04
CA LEU A 112 14.97 5.10 3.87
C LEU A 112 15.05 6.36 3.00
N ASP A 113 15.82 6.35 1.92
CA ASP A 113 15.93 7.50 0.99
C ASP A 113 14.59 7.84 0.33
N LYS A 114 13.76 6.82 0.06
CA LYS A 114 12.48 6.99 -0.63
C LYS A 114 11.30 7.24 0.30
N TYR A 115 11.31 6.66 1.51
CA TYR A 115 10.13 6.62 2.41
C TYR A 115 10.44 7.00 3.88
N GLY A 116 11.71 7.21 4.22
CA GLY A 116 12.16 7.82 5.46
C GLY A 116 11.92 9.34 5.43
N ILE A 117 11.68 9.90 6.61
CA ILE A 117 11.28 11.29 6.90
C ILE A 117 12.10 12.33 6.13
#